data_AF-F0JAI4-F1
#
_entry.id   AF-F0JAI4-F1
#
_cell.length_a   1.000
_cell.length_b   1.000
_cell.length_c   1.000
_cell.angle_alpha   90.00
_cell.angle_beta   90.00
_cell.angle_gamma   90.00
#
_symmetry.space_group_name_H-M   'P 1'
#
loop_
_entity.id
_entity.type
_entity.pdbx_description
1 polymer ?
#
loop_
_entity_poly.entity_id
_entity_poly.type
_entity_poly.pdbx_seq_one_letter_code
_entity_poly.pdbx_strand_id
1 'polypeptide(L)'
;QKSLEHLELDIDNEVDLKYFTNFSSLKFMKVRNYIPNKNFTALICTHKNCNFIRGINGLECPKLCQCLYIIDDLELNIDCSNLGLLQIPPLPIPSYGGVKLNFSNNSLSQLPTMTLPGYKLVKRLDVSRNRLTNLSINHLPAKLDYLDELRFLDLRFNNLVTLDDKVLSYLKKNSIKTKLSGNPWNCDCKSRSVLSILRDHEPLEYDVTLKRCNISPTDCPDVCVCCLDNLTWPSFIVDCRGEGLLQMPSLSSRVTYVDLRNNNLTALSQKNRSSIENRSLKLHLLDNPWSCSCNDIEKINFMKSVSSSIVDFTEIKCSNGEKLVSINQHIVCPSD
;
A
#
# COMPACT_ATOMS: atom_id res chain seq x y z
N GLN A 1 7.98 -17.25 -41.54
CA GLN A 1 6.86 -17.68 -40.67
C GLN A 1 7.19 -17.49 -39.19
N LYS A 2 8.25 -18.12 -38.65
CA LYS A 2 8.60 -18.05 -37.21
C LYS A 2 8.93 -16.65 -36.65
N SER A 3 9.18 -15.65 -37.49
CA SER A 3 9.48 -14.27 -37.08
C SER A 3 8.34 -13.28 -37.32
N LEU A 4 7.23 -13.71 -37.94
CA LEU A 4 6.13 -12.80 -38.26
C LEU A 4 5.35 -12.48 -36.99
N GLU A 5 5.43 -11.23 -36.54
CA GLU A 5 4.74 -10.77 -35.33
C GLU A 5 3.44 -10.00 -35.61
N HIS A 6 3.35 -9.33 -36.75
CA HIS A 6 2.21 -8.52 -37.15
C HIS A 6 1.83 -8.88 -38.58
N LEU A 7 0.53 -9.04 -38.83
CA LEU A 7 0.00 -9.32 -40.16
C LEU A 7 -1.22 -8.44 -40.45
N GLU A 8 -1.23 -7.77 -41.59
CA GLU A 8 -2.38 -7.05 -42.11
C GLU A 8 -2.77 -7.63 -43.46
N LEU A 9 -4.03 -8.03 -43.59
CA LEU A 9 -4.61 -8.60 -44.81
C LEU A 9 -5.79 -7.72 -45.23
N ASP A 10 -5.58 -6.96 -46.31
CA ASP A 10 -6.62 -6.15 -46.93
C ASP A 10 -7.19 -6.86 -48.16
N ILE A 11 -8.03 -7.87 -47.91
CA ILE A 11 -8.69 -8.66 -48.93
C ILE A 11 -10.18 -8.77 -48.62
N ASP A 12 -11.00 -8.83 -49.67
CA ASP A 12 -12.46 -8.91 -49.53
C ASP A 12 -12.96 -10.33 -49.19
N ASN A 13 -12.17 -11.35 -49.58
CA ASN A 13 -12.46 -12.75 -49.30
C ASN A 13 -12.28 -13.11 -47.82
N GLU A 14 -12.99 -14.15 -47.39
CA GLU A 14 -12.88 -14.69 -46.03
C GLU A 14 -11.56 -15.43 -45.82
N VAL A 15 -10.86 -15.10 -44.72
CA VAL A 15 -9.57 -15.71 -44.36
C VAL A 15 -9.78 -16.82 -43.34
N ASP A 16 -9.39 -18.05 -43.67
CA ASP A 16 -9.45 -19.17 -42.72
C ASP A 16 -8.25 -19.16 -41.77
N LEU A 17 -8.51 -18.90 -40.48
CA LEU A 17 -7.46 -18.78 -39.46
C LEU A 17 -6.70 -20.09 -39.21
N LYS A 18 -7.20 -21.24 -39.65
CA LYS A 18 -6.51 -22.53 -39.48
C LYS A 18 -5.12 -22.56 -40.12
N TYR A 19 -4.90 -21.76 -41.17
CA TYR A 19 -3.60 -21.70 -41.85
C TYR A 19 -2.54 -20.90 -41.08
N PHE A 20 -2.96 -20.15 -40.05
CA PHE A 20 -2.09 -19.27 -39.28
C PHE A 20 -1.76 -19.80 -37.87
N THR A 21 -2.32 -20.95 -37.46
CA THR A 21 -2.10 -21.51 -36.11
C THR A 21 -0.66 -21.91 -35.81
N ASN A 22 0.16 -22.12 -36.85
CA ASN A 22 1.57 -22.50 -36.71
C ASN A 22 2.52 -21.28 -36.62
N PHE A 23 1.98 -20.07 -36.69
CA PHE A 23 2.77 -18.83 -36.60
C PHE A 23 2.94 -18.45 -35.13
N SER A 24 3.82 -19.16 -34.43
CA SER A 24 4.01 -19.06 -32.97
C SER A 24 4.38 -17.66 -32.46
N SER A 25 4.94 -16.81 -33.31
CA SER A 25 5.37 -15.45 -32.95
C SER A 25 4.34 -14.38 -33.35
N LEU A 26 3.26 -14.76 -34.03
CA LEU A 26 2.22 -13.83 -34.48
C LEU A 26 1.46 -13.31 -33.27
N LYS A 27 1.56 -12.01 -33.03
CA LYS A 27 0.92 -11.29 -31.92
C LYS A 27 -0.38 -10.66 -32.37
N PHE A 28 -0.37 -10.01 -33.53
CA PHE A 28 -1.49 -9.23 -34.04
C PHE A 28 -1.82 -9.57 -35.49
N MET A 29 -3.12 -9.63 -35.78
CA MET A 29 -3.66 -9.76 -37.12
C MET A 29 -4.75 -8.71 -37.35
N LYS A 30 -4.70 -8.00 -38.46
CA LYS A 30 -5.78 -7.15 -38.95
C LYS A 30 -6.35 -7.76 -40.22
N VAL A 31 -7.63 -8.11 -40.20
CA VAL A 31 -8.34 -8.76 -41.30
C VAL A 31 -9.82 -8.35 -41.27
N ARG A 32 -10.44 -8.20 -42.45
CA ARG A 32 -11.85 -7.79 -42.58
C ARG A 32 -12.83 -8.92 -42.25
N ASN A 33 -12.70 -10.05 -42.93
CA ASN A 33 -13.58 -11.22 -42.80
C ASN A 33 -12.74 -12.48 -42.54
N TYR A 34 -13.14 -13.33 -41.59
CA TYR A 34 -12.39 -14.54 -41.26
C TYR A 34 -13.24 -15.67 -40.68
N ILE A 35 -12.82 -16.92 -40.94
CA ILE A 35 -13.36 -18.11 -40.29
C ILE A 35 -12.58 -18.35 -38.99
N PRO A 36 -13.22 -18.26 -37.80
CA PRO A 36 -12.53 -18.41 -36.54
C PRO A 36 -11.99 -19.83 -36.35
N ASN A 37 -10.80 -19.94 -35.76
CA ASN A 37 -10.21 -21.22 -35.36
C ASN A 37 -9.91 -21.21 -33.86
N LYS A 38 -10.42 -22.20 -33.12
CA LYS A 38 -10.24 -22.31 -31.66
C LYS A 38 -8.78 -22.39 -31.22
N ASN A 39 -7.85 -22.78 -32.10
CA ASN A 39 -6.42 -22.89 -31.79
C ASN A 39 -5.64 -21.62 -32.16
N PHE A 40 -6.30 -20.58 -32.67
CA PHE A 40 -5.64 -19.32 -33.03
C PHE A 40 -5.36 -18.47 -31.79
N THR A 41 -4.11 -18.04 -31.62
CA THR A 41 -3.63 -17.35 -30.40
C THR A 41 -3.30 -15.87 -30.60
N ALA A 42 -3.19 -15.40 -31.85
CA ALA A 42 -2.94 -14.00 -32.13
C ALA A 42 -4.21 -13.16 -31.93
N LEU A 43 -4.02 -11.87 -31.66
CA LEU A 43 -5.10 -10.92 -31.40
C LEU A 43 -5.60 -10.35 -32.73
N ILE A 44 -6.91 -10.49 -32.99
CA ILE A 44 -7.52 -9.97 -34.22
C ILE A 44 -8.10 -8.61 -33.93
N CYS A 45 -7.43 -7.55 -34.39
CA CYS A 45 -7.74 -6.19 -33.96
C CYS A 45 -8.57 -5.42 -34.99
N THR A 46 -9.63 -4.78 -34.51
CA THR A 46 -10.39 -3.78 -35.27
C THR A 46 -10.40 -2.48 -34.47
N HIS A 47 -9.70 -1.45 -34.96
CA HIS A 47 -9.48 -0.20 -34.23
C HIS A 47 -8.83 -0.45 -32.85
N LYS A 48 -9.56 -0.15 -31.75
CA LYS A 48 -9.04 -0.16 -30.37
C LYS A 48 -9.19 -1.50 -29.63
N ASN A 49 -10.13 -2.33 -30.09
CA ASN A 49 -10.47 -3.60 -29.45
C ASN A 49 -10.00 -4.76 -30.33
N CYS A 50 -9.48 -5.80 -29.70
CA CYS A 50 -9.10 -7.01 -30.40
C CYS A 50 -9.89 -8.22 -29.89
N ASN A 51 -10.36 -9.03 -30.83
CA ASN A 51 -10.94 -10.31 -30.54
C ASN A 51 -9.84 -11.25 -30.00
N PHE A 52 -10.11 -11.83 -28.85
CA PHE A 52 -9.27 -12.81 -28.18
C PHE A 52 -9.96 -14.17 -28.25
N ILE A 53 -9.34 -15.14 -28.93
CA ILE A 53 -9.89 -16.50 -29.08
C ILE A 53 -9.30 -17.43 -28.02
N ARG A 54 -7.96 -17.49 -27.94
CA ARG A 54 -7.25 -18.42 -27.06
C ARG A 54 -5.89 -17.86 -26.67
N GLY A 55 -5.47 -18.16 -25.43
CA GLY A 55 -4.17 -17.76 -24.92
C GLY A 55 -3.06 -18.69 -25.41
N ILE A 56 -1.82 -18.22 -25.36
CA ILE A 56 -0.62 -19.01 -25.75
C ILE A 56 -0.40 -20.23 -24.84
N ASN A 57 -0.98 -20.21 -23.63
CA ASN A 57 -1.02 -21.34 -22.71
C ASN A 57 -2.18 -22.32 -23.00
N GLY A 58 -2.88 -22.15 -24.12
CA GLY A 58 -3.95 -23.05 -24.55
C GLY A 58 -5.27 -22.89 -23.78
N LEU A 59 -5.41 -21.87 -22.94
CA LEU A 59 -6.66 -21.57 -22.24
C LEU A 59 -7.49 -20.57 -23.02
N GLU A 60 -8.79 -20.82 -23.10
CA GLU A 60 -9.78 -19.87 -23.62
C GLU A 60 -10.22 -18.91 -22.50
N CYS A 61 -11.09 -17.95 -22.84
CA CYS A 61 -11.73 -17.13 -21.81
C CYS A 61 -12.52 -18.03 -20.84
N PRO A 62 -12.43 -17.83 -19.50
CA PRO A 62 -13.23 -18.62 -18.57
C PRO A 62 -14.72 -18.50 -18.91
N LYS A 63 -15.46 -19.62 -18.90
CA LYS A 63 -16.81 -19.75 -19.51
C LYS A 63 -17.83 -18.68 -19.11
N LEU A 64 -17.74 -18.16 -17.89
CA LEU A 64 -18.68 -17.17 -17.34
C LEU A 64 -18.16 -15.73 -17.42
N CYS A 65 -16.90 -15.57 -17.83
CA CYS A 65 -16.23 -14.28 -17.88
C CYS A 65 -16.25 -13.70 -19.31
N GLN A 66 -16.00 -12.40 -19.40
CA GLN A 66 -15.85 -11.70 -20.67
C GLN A 66 -14.39 -11.30 -20.86
N CYS A 67 -13.82 -11.67 -22.00
CA CYS A 67 -12.44 -11.34 -22.34
C CYS A 67 -12.40 -10.38 -23.52
N LEU A 68 -11.71 -9.25 -23.35
CA LEU A 68 -11.51 -8.25 -24.40
C LEU A 68 -10.09 -7.71 -24.33
N TYR A 69 -9.36 -7.78 -25.42
CA TYR A 69 -8.03 -7.17 -25.47
C TYR A 69 -8.13 -5.71 -25.90
N ILE A 70 -7.59 -4.79 -25.10
CA ILE A 70 -7.57 -3.36 -25.38
C ILE A 70 -6.16 -2.96 -25.82
N ILE A 71 -6.04 -2.50 -27.07
CA ILE A 71 -4.73 -2.19 -27.66
C ILE A 71 -4.08 -0.94 -27.04
N ASP A 72 -4.88 0.06 -26.67
CA ASP A 72 -4.38 1.30 -26.06
C ASP A 72 -3.74 1.03 -24.68
N ASP A 73 -4.26 0.05 -23.94
CA ASP A 73 -3.74 -0.37 -22.64
C ASP A 73 -2.66 -1.46 -22.74
N LEU A 74 -2.57 -2.16 -23.89
CA LEU A 74 -1.81 -3.38 -24.08
C LEU A 74 -2.15 -4.46 -23.03
N GLU A 75 -3.44 -4.64 -22.76
CA GLU A 75 -3.93 -5.54 -21.73
C GLU A 75 -5.12 -6.39 -22.22
N LEU A 76 -5.09 -7.68 -21.85
CA LEU A 76 -6.27 -8.53 -21.91
C LEU A 76 -7.12 -8.26 -20.67
N ASN A 77 -8.29 -7.67 -20.86
CA ASN A 77 -9.27 -7.49 -19.80
C ASN A 77 -10.07 -8.77 -19.65
N ILE A 78 -10.06 -9.36 -18.46
CA ILE A 78 -10.87 -10.52 -18.09
C ILE A 78 -11.83 -10.07 -17.00
N ASP A 79 -13.10 -9.90 -17.37
CA ASP A 79 -14.16 -9.52 -16.45
C ASP A 79 -14.95 -10.75 -15.99
N CYS A 80 -14.79 -11.07 -14.71
CA CYS A 80 -15.46 -12.14 -13.99
C CYS A 80 -16.27 -11.58 -12.80
N SER A 81 -16.66 -10.31 -12.84
CA SER A 81 -17.38 -9.67 -11.74
C SER A 81 -18.82 -10.17 -11.62
N ASN A 82 -19.37 -10.15 -10.40
CA ASN A 82 -20.79 -10.49 -10.14
C ASN A 82 -21.19 -11.94 -10.46
N LEU A 83 -20.26 -12.90 -10.38
CA LEU A 83 -20.48 -14.30 -10.78
C LEU A 83 -20.59 -15.27 -9.58
N GLY A 84 -20.53 -14.77 -8.35
CA GLY A 84 -20.56 -15.60 -7.14
C GLY A 84 -19.36 -16.53 -6.99
N LEU A 85 -18.22 -16.21 -7.62
CA LEU A 85 -17.05 -17.06 -7.65
C LEU A 85 -16.40 -17.17 -6.25
N LEU A 86 -15.97 -18.38 -5.90
CA LEU A 86 -15.23 -18.67 -4.66
C LEU A 86 -13.71 -18.65 -4.85
N GLN A 87 -13.25 -18.79 -6.08
CA GLN A 87 -11.85 -18.82 -6.45
C GLN A 87 -11.63 -18.23 -7.85
N ILE A 88 -10.42 -17.72 -8.09
CA ILE A 88 -9.97 -17.31 -9.42
C ILE A 88 -9.56 -18.58 -10.21
N PRO A 89 -10.15 -18.85 -11.39
CA PRO A 89 -9.78 -19.99 -12.22
C PRO A 89 -8.43 -19.76 -12.95
N PRO A 90 -7.81 -20.80 -13.54
CA PRO A 90 -6.67 -20.62 -14.44
C PRO A 90 -6.96 -19.61 -15.55
N LEU A 91 -5.99 -18.76 -15.86
CA LEU A 91 -6.19 -17.58 -16.72
C LEU A 91 -5.48 -17.75 -18.07
N PRO A 92 -6.11 -17.33 -19.18
CA PRO A 92 -5.42 -17.24 -20.46
C PRO A 92 -4.27 -16.23 -20.43
N ILE A 93 -3.22 -16.52 -21.21
CA ILE A 93 -2.09 -15.62 -21.43
C ILE A 93 -2.21 -15.03 -22.85
N PRO A 94 -2.36 -13.70 -23.01
CA PRO A 94 -2.39 -13.10 -24.33
C PRO A 94 -1.03 -13.25 -25.04
N SER A 95 -1.03 -13.22 -26.37
CA SER A 95 0.19 -13.27 -27.18
C SER A 95 1.09 -12.05 -26.98
N TYR A 96 0.55 -10.95 -26.48
CA TYR A 96 1.26 -9.71 -26.19
C TYR A 96 0.61 -8.95 -25.03
N GLY A 97 1.38 -8.17 -24.29
CA GLY A 97 0.86 -7.30 -23.23
C GLY A 97 0.63 -7.99 -21.88
N GLY A 98 -0.13 -7.33 -21.01
CA GLY A 98 -0.47 -7.79 -19.66
C GLY A 98 -1.91 -8.27 -19.51
N VAL A 99 -2.30 -8.56 -18.27
CA VAL A 99 -3.68 -8.95 -17.93
C VAL A 99 -4.28 -7.99 -16.91
N LYS A 100 -5.50 -7.53 -17.18
CA LYS A 100 -6.35 -6.82 -16.22
C LYS A 100 -7.47 -7.75 -15.78
N LEU A 101 -7.54 -8.02 -14.49
CA LEU A 101 -8.55 -8.89 -13.89
C LEU A 101 -9.58 -8.07 -13.13
N ASN A 102 -10.86 -8.29 -13.43
CA ASN A 102 -11.97 -7.82 -12.62
C ASN A 102 -12.69 -9.02 -12.01
N PHE A 103 -12.49 -9.26 -10.73
CA PHE A 103 -13.19 -10.25 -9.91
C PHE A 103 -14.02 -9.57 -8.81
N SER A 104 -14.39 -8.31 -9.02
CA SER A 104 -15.19 -7.58 -8.05
C SER A 104 -16.57 -8.20 -7.82
N ASN A 105 -17.14 -7.99 -6.64
CA ASN A 105 -18.47 -8.48 -6.27
C ASN A 105 -18.64 -10.00 -6.43
N ASN A 106 -17.72 -10.76 -5.83
CA ASN A 106 -17.75 -12.22 -5.79
C ASN A 106 -17.73 -12.70 -4.33
N SER A 107 -17.41 -13.98 -4.09
CA SER A 107 -17.30 -14.56 -2.74
C SER A 107 -15.91 -15.15 -2.50
N LEU A 108 -14.87 -14.53 -3.05
CA LEU A 108 -13.48 -14.95 -2.84
C LEU A 108 -13.10 -14.77 -1.36
N SER A 109 -12.66 -15.85 -0.71
CA SER A 109 -12.14 -15.80 0.66
C SER A 109 -10.61 -15.64 0.72
N GLN A 110 -9.92 -15.96 -0.38
CA GLN A 110 -8.49 -15.84 -0.55
C GLN A 110 -8.15 -15.57 -2.02
N LEU A 111 -6.98 -14.97 -2.26
CA LEU A 111 -6.41 -14.83 -3.59
C LEU A 111 -5.55 -16.06 -3.94
N PRO A 112 -5.40 -16.39 -5.23
CA PRO A 112 -4.52 -17.47 -5.63
C PRO A 112 -3.05 -17.09 -5.39
N THR A 113 -2.18 -18.09 -5.35
CA THR A 113 -0.74 -17.86 -5.36
C THR A 113 -0.24 -17.68 -6.80
N MET A 114 1.00 -17.21 -6.91
CA MET A 114 1.71 -17.04 -8.18
C MET A 114 1.84 -18.28 -9.07
N THR A 115 1.57 -19.48 -8.54
CA THR A 115 1.62 -20.71 -9.32
C THR A 115 0.39 -20.91 -10.20
N LEU A 116 -0.69 -20.15 -9.98
CA LEU A 116 -1.88 -20.20 -10.82
C LEU A 116 -1.52 -19.77 -12.27
N PRO A 117 -1.83 -20.60 -13.29
CA PRO A 117 -1.52 -20.28 -14.68
C PRO A 117 -2.05 -18.90 -15.09
N GLY A 118 -1.17 -18.09 -15.69
CA GLY A 118 -1.48 -16.75 -16.18
C GLY A 118 -1.48 -15.63 -15.13
N TYR A 119 -1.62 -15.95 -13.84
CA TYR A 119 -1.74 -14.96 -12.77
C TYR A 119 -0.50 -14.08 -12.59
N LYS A 120 0.69 -14.59 -12.92
CA LYS A 120 1.96 -13.84 -12.85
C LYS A 120 2.04 -12.62 -13.78
N LEU A 121 1.17 -12.53 -14.80
CA LEU A 121 1.17 -11.44 -15.79
C LEU A 121 0.13 -10.36 -15.49
N VAL A 122 -0.53 -10.45 -14.33
CA VAL A 122 -1.57 -9.51 -13.92
C VAL A 122 -0.95 -8.17 -13.57
N LYS A 123 -1.37 -7.13 -14.32
CA LYS A 123 -0.93 -5.75 -14.13
C LYS A 123 -1.97 -4.90 -13.41
N ARG A 124 -3.25 -5.29 -13.46
CA ARG A 124 -4.34 -4.61 -12.76
C ARG A 124 -5.28 -5.66 -12.15
N LEU A 125 -5.52 -5.58 -10.86
CA LEU A 125 -6.34 -6.54 -10.12
C LEU A 125 -7.43 -5.82 -9.33
N ASP A 126 -8.69 -6.02 -9.72
CA ASP A 126 -9.85 -5.61 -8.91
C ASP A 126 -10.48 -6.85 -8.27
N VAL A 127 -10.38 -6.91 -6.94
CA VAL A 127 -10.97 -7.97 -6.10
C VAL A 127 -11.83 -7.32 -5.01
N SER A 128 -12.35 -6.13 -5.27
CA SER A 128 -13.22 -5.42 -4.35
C SER A 128 -14.55 -6.14 -4.12
N ARG A 129 -15.21 -5.90 -3.00
CA ARG A 129 -16.50 -6.54 -2.67
C ARG A 129 -16.40 -8.07 -2.68
N ASN A 130 -15.43 -8.60 -1.96
CA ASN A 130 -15.24 -10.03 -1.74
C ASN A 130 -15.22 -10.32 -0.23
N ARG A 131 -14.72 -11.48 0.18
CA ARG A 131 -14.68 -11.93 1.58
C ARG A 131 -13.25 -12.20 2.04
N LEU A 132 -12.26 -11.51 1.46
CA LEU A 132 -10.84 -11.74 1.78
C LEU A 132 -10.58 -11.38 3.24
N THR A 133 -10.04 -12.31 4.02
CA THR A 133 -9.70 -12.12 5.44
C THR A 133 -8.20 -11.97 5.69
N ASN A 134 -7.37 -12.40 4.74
CA ASN A 134 -5.93 -12.28 4.78
C ASN A 134 -5.36 -11.96 3.40
N LEU A 135 -4.14 -11.44 3.40
CA LEU A 135 -3.35 -11.21 2.20
C LEU A 135 -1.88 -11.40 2.58
N SER A 136 -1.16 -12.18 1.79
CA SER A 136 0.26 -12.43 1.98
C SER A 136 1.01 -12.19 0.67
N ILE A 137 2.32 -11.98 0.77
CA ILE A 137 3.15 -11.58 -0.39
C ILE A 137 3.08 -12.57 -1.57
N ASN A 138 2.86 -13.86 -1.31
CA ASN A 138 2.71 -14.92 -2.34
C ASN A 138 1.40 -14.85 -3.13
N HIS A 139 0.40 -14.11 -2.64
CA HIS A 139 -0.86 -13.85 -3.33
C HIS A 139 -0.77 -12.68 -4.31
N LEU A 140 0.30 -11.89 -4.22
CA LEU A 140 0.52 -10.74 -5.08
C LEU A 140 1.39 -11.17 -6.29
N PRO A 141 1.07 -10.72 -7.51
CA PRO A 141 1.91 -11.00 -8.67
C PRO A 141 3.35 -10.50 -8.46
N ALA A 142 4.35 -11.38 -8.58
CA ALA A 142 5.74 -10.97 -8.44
C ALA A 142 6.22 -10.13 -9.61
N LYS A 143 7.17 -9.28 -9.26
CA LYS A 143 8.00 -8.50 -10.15
C LYS A 143 8.98 -9.44 -10.87
N LEU A 144 8.64 -9.83 -12.10
CA LEU A 144 9.57 -10.56 -12.98
C LEU A 144 10.52 -9.57 -13.71
N ASP A 145 10.08 -8.33 -13.93
CA ASP A 145 10.87 -7.22 -14.50
C ASP A 145 10.20 -5.86 -14.16
N TYR A 146 10.87 -4.72 -14.37
CA TYR A 146 10.33 -3.36 -14.16
C TYR A 146 9.08 -3.08 -15.01
N LEU A 147 8.94 -3.72 -16.17
CA LEU A 147 7.78 -3.56 -17.07
C LEU A 147 6.57 -4.45 -16.70
N ASP A 148 6.75 -5.39 -15.77
CA ASP A 148 5.76 -6.41 -15.37
C ASP A 148 5.26 -6.23 -13.93
N GLU A 149 5.33 -5.00 -13.41
CA GLU A 149 4.79 -4.67 -12.10
C GLU A 149 3.26 -4.54 -12.12
N LEU A 150 2.63 -5.00 -11.04
CA LEU A 150 1.24 -4.67 -10.72
C LEU A 150 1.13 -3.15 -10.57
N ARG A 151 0.20 -2.52 -11.28
CA ARG A 151 -0.01 -1.07 -11.32
C ARG A 151 -1.26 -0.63 -10.56
N PHE A 152 -2.20 -1.54 -10.38
CA PHE A 152 -3.47 -1.26 -9.73
C PHE A 152 -3.94 -2.46 -8.92
N LEU A 153 -4.33 -2.20 -7.66
CA LEU A 153 -4.90 -3.19 -6.76
C LEU A 153 -6.09 -2.59 -6.00
N ASP A 154 -7.29 -3.11 -6.26
CA ASP A 154 -8.50 -2.73 -5.53
C ASP A 154 -8.90 -3.85 -4.55
N LEU A 155 -8.72 -3.58 -3.25
CA LEU A 155 -9.07 -4.47 -2.14
C LEU A 155 -10.28 -3.96 -1.35
N ARG A 156 -10.99 -2.94 -1.85
CA ARG A 156 -12.07 -2.30 -1.10
C ARG A 156 -13.18 -3.27 -0.75
N PHE A 157 -13.88 -3.02 0.36
CA PHE A 157 -15.03 -3.81 0.78
C PHE A 157 -14.72 -5.32 0.88
N ASN A 158 -13.66 -5.66 1.61
CA ASN A 158 -13.32 -7.02 2.01
C ASN A 158 -13.35 -7.11 3.55
N ASN A 159 -12.82 -8.19 4.12
CA ASN A 159 -12.78 -8.45 5.55
C ASN A 159 -11.35 -8.39 6.11
N LEU A 160 -10.48 -7.57 5.51
CA LEU A 160 -9.09 -7.42 5.95
C LEU A 160 -9.03 -6.57 7.23
N VAL A 161 -8.40 -7.10 8.27
CA VAL A 161 -8.23 -6.38 9.56
C VAL A 161 -6.83 -5.76 9.70
N THR A 162 -5.84 -6.33 9.02
CA THR A 162 -4.45 -5.86 9.00
C THR A 162 -3.73 -6.42 7.76
N LEU A 163 -2.50 -5.98 7.51
CA LEU A 163 -1.63 -6.47 6.45
C LEU A 163 -0.23 -6.71 7.02
N ASP A 164 0.45 -7.76 6.55
CA ASP A 164 1.83 -8.02 6.94
C ASP A 164 2.81 -6.98 6.35
N ASP A 165 3.96 -6.80 7.00
CA ASP A 165 4.94 -5.80 6.58
C ASP A 165 5.48 -6.04 5.16
N LYS A 166 5.56 -7.30 4.69
CA LYS A 166 6.05 -7.60 3.32
C LYS A 166 5.03 -7.15 2.28
N VAL A 167 3.74 -7.36 2.55
CA VAL A 167 2.64 -6.83 1.73
C VAL A 167 2.67 -5.31 1.75
N LEU A 168 2.77 -4.67 2.91
CA LEU A 168 2.83 -3.22 3.01
C LEU A 168 4.04 -2.63 2.28
N SER A 169 5.23 -3.24 2.38
CA SER A 169 6.41 -2.86 1.59
C SER A 169 6.19 -3.03 0.08
N TYR A 170 5.42 -4.03 -0.34
CA TYR A 170 5.04 -4.18 -1.74
C TYR A 170 4.09 -3.05 -2.18
N LEU A 171 3.09 -2.70 -1.37
CA LEU A 171 2.08 -1.68 -1.68
C LEU A 171 2.64 -0.25 -1.64
N LYS A 172 3.63 0.04 -0.79
CA LYS A 172 4.29 1.36 -0.69
C LYS A 172 5.14 1.72 -1.91
N LYS A 173 5.27 0.84 -2.90
CA LYS A 173 5.95 1.15 -4.15
C LYS A 173 5.11 2.16 -4.93
N ASN A 174 5.70 3.32 -5.24
CA ASN A 174 5.04 4.44 -5.93
C ASN A 174 4.41 4.08 -7.30
N SER A 175 4.74 2.92 -7.88
CA SER A 175 4.16 2.41 -9.12
C SER A 175 2.78 1.77 -8.96
N ILE A 176 2.34 1.44 -7.74
CA ILE A 176 1.09 0.69 -7.50
C ILE A 176 0.02 1.59 -6.91
N LYS A 177 -1.04 1.85 -7.68
CA LYS A 177 -2.25 2.49 -7.14
C LYS A 177 -3.07 1.47 -6.38
N THR A 178 -3.15 1.64 -5.07
CA THR A 178 -3.88 0.73 -4.16
C THR A 178 -5.15 1.39 -3.64
N LYS A 179 -6.20 0.60 -3.40
CA LYS A 179 -7.43 1.06 -2.74
C LYS A 179 -7.82 0.10 -1.63
N LEU A 180 -8.01 0.63 -0.42
CA LEU A 180 -8.11 -0.17 0.81
C LEU A 180 -9.41 0.07 1.62
N SER A 181 -10.20 1.07 1.25
CA SER A 181 -11.41 1.47 1.99
C SER A 181 -12.49 0.40 2.14
N GLY A 182 -13.31 0.51 3.17
CA GLY A 182 -14.43 -0.40 3.44
C GLY A 182 -14.01 -1.76 4.01
N ASN A 183 -12.81 -1.86 4.57
CA ASN A 183 -12.34 -3.04 5.30
C ASN A 183 -12.42 -2.79 6.82
N PRO A 184 -12.58 -3.84 7.66
CA PRO A 184 -12.62 -3.73 9.11
C PRO A 184 -11.21 -3.55 9.71
N TRP A 185 -10.45 -2.56 9.23
CA TRP A 185 -9.09 -2.28 9.70
C TRP A 185 -9.04 -2.11 11.22
N ASN A 186 -8.04 -2.72 11.85
CA ASN A 186 -7.80 -2.64 13.27
C ASN A 186 -7.08 -1.33 13.62
N CYS A 187 -7.57 -0.63 14.65
CA CYS A 187 -6.98 0.59 15.19
C CYS A 187 -5.94 0.32 16.28
N ASP A 188 -5.66 -0.95 16.62
CA ASP A 188 -4.68 -1.31 17.63
C ASP A 188 -3.28 -0.87 17.22
N CYS A 189 -2.44 -0.43 18.17
CA CYS A 189 -1.08 0.01 17.89
C CYS A 189 -0.17 -1.05 17.26
N LYS A 190 -0.51 -2.34 17.40
CA LYS A 190 0.14 -3.45 16.66
C LYS A 190 -0.10 -3.35 15.14
N SER A 191 -1.12 -2.62 14.70
CA SER A 191 -1.47 -2.40 13.30
C SER A 191 -0.96 -1.04 12.77
N ARG A 192 0.00 -0.41 13.45
CA ARG A 192 0.58 0.90 13.07
C ARG A 192 0.94 0.96 11.58
N SER A 193 1.54 -0.10 11.03
CA SER A 193 2.02 -0.11 9.65
C SER A 193 0.88 0.09 8.63
N VAL A 194 -0.29 -0.53 8.83
CA VAL A 194 -1.46 -0.32 7.94
C VAL A 194 -2.12 1.02 8.20
N LEU A 195 -2.22 1.45 9.46
CA LEU A 195 -2.77 2.76 9.84
C LEU A 195 -1.99 3.91 9.19
N SER A 196 -0.65 3.81 9.13
CA SER A 196 0.21 4.75 8.38
C SER A 196 -0.17 4.81 6.91
N ILE A 197 -0.37 3.67 6.24
CA ILE A 197 -0.76 3.68 4.82
C ILE A 197 -2.13 4.33 4.63
N LEU A 198 -3.11 4.01 5.49
CA LEU A 198 -4.43 4.61 5.42
C LEU A 198 -4.36 6.13 5.62
N ARG A 199 -3.62 6.61 6.62
CA ARG A 199 -3.41 8.04 6.85
C ARG A 199 -2.85 8.73 5.60
N ASP A 200 -1.82 8.14 5.00
CA ASP A 200 -1.07 8.77 3.91
C ASP A 200 -1.82 8.71 2.55
N HIS A 201 -2.61 7.66 2.30
CA HIS A 201 -3.19 7.39 0.97
C HIS A 201 -4.73 7.33 0.94
N GLU A 202 -5.38 7.10 2.08
CA GLU A 202 -6.83 6.90 2.23
C GLU A 202 -7.34 7.59 3.52
N PRO A 203 -7.13 8.91 3.72
CA PRO A 203 -7.35 9.58 5.00
C PRO A 203 -8.79 9.48 5.52
N LEU A 204 -9.78 9.37 4.62
CA LEU A 204 -11.17 9.15 5.01
C LEU A 204 -11.38 7.76 5.65
N GLU A 205 -10.70 6.71 5.15
CA GLU A 205 -10.77 5.38 5.77
C GLU A 205 -9.99 5.36 7.10
N TYR A 206 -8.88 6.10 7.19
CA TYR A 206 -8.15 6.28 8.45
C TYR A 206 -9.05 6.89 9.52
N ASP A 207 -9.76 7.98 9.22
CA ASP A 207 -10.71 8.62 10.14
C ASP A 207 -11.84 7.67 10.56
N VAL A 208 -12.39 6.90 9.62
CA VAL A 208 -13.42 5.89 9.93
C VAL A 208 -12.84 4.82 10.86
N THR A 209 -11.60 4.39 10.63
CA THR A 209 -10.91 3.40 11.46
C THR A 209 -10.68 3.92 12.88
N LEU A 210 -10.24 5.17 13.05
CA LEU A 210 -10.08 5.79 14.37
C LEU A 210 -11.41 5.94 15.12
N LYS A 211 -12.48 6.33 14.43
CA LYS A 211 -13.82 6.46 15.02
C LYS A 211 -14.37 5.14 15.57
N ARG A 212 -14.06 4.00 14.93
CA ARG A 212 -14.42 2.66 15.46
C ARG A 212 -13.83 2.39 16.85
N CYS A 213 -12.76 3.09 17.19
CA CYS A 213 -12.07 2.96 18.47
C CYS A 213 -12.25 4.17 19.38
N ASN A 214 -13.28 4.98 19.09
CA ASN A 214 -13.63 6.17 19.87
C ASN A 214 -12.50 7.20 19.95
N ILE A 215 -11.63 7.23 18.93
CA ILE A 215 -10.59 8.25 18.77
C ILE A 215 -11.15 9.33 17.84
N SER A 216 -11.17 10.59 18.31
CA SER A 216 -11.55 11.71 17.46
C SER A 216 -10.40 12.02 16.50
N PRO A 217 -10.64 12.19 15.18
CA PRO A 217 -9.61 12.64 14.25
C PRO A 217 -8.94 13.95 14.68
N THR A 218 -9.67 14.85 15.33
CA THR A 218 -9.13 16.14 15.83
C THR A 218 -8.14 16.00 16.99
N ASP A 219 -8.15 14.86 17.69
CA ASP A 219 -7.19 14.57 18.75
C ASP A 219 -5.89 13.99 18.18
N CYS A 220 -5.89 13.60 16.91
CA CYS A 220 -4.74 13.04 16.21
C CYS A 220 -4.06 14.10 15.34
N PRO A 221 -2.77 14.42 15.56
CA PRO A 221 -2.03 15.26 14.63
C PRO A 221 -1.90 14.60 13.25
N ASP A 222 -2.12 15.37 12.17
CA ASP A 222 -2.10 14.87 10.78
C ASP A 222 -0.81 14.12 10.40
N VAL A 223 0.32 14.53 10.98
CA VAL A 223 1.65 13.94 10.74
C VAL A 223 1.89 12.65 11.51
N CYS A 224 1.05 12.29 12.48
CA CYS A 224 1.26 11.14 13.37
C CYS A 224 0.28 10.02 13.07
N VAL A 225 0.63 8.80 13.51
CA VAL A 225 -0.29 7.66 13.51
C VAL A 225 -0.89 7.53 14.89
N CYS A 226 -2.20 7.46 14.97
CA CYS A 226 -2.94 7.31 16.20
C CYS A 226 -3.52 5.91 16.30
N CYS A 227 -3.51 5.36 17.50
CA CYS A 227 -3.95 4.00 17.74
C CYS A 227 -4.37 3.80 19.18
N LEU A 228 -5.03 2.68 19.43
CA LEU A 228 -5.39 2.23 20.76
C LEU A 228 -4.44 1.10 21.19
N ASP A 229 -3.84 1.21 22.37
CA ASP A 229 -3.12 0.08 22.97
C ASP A 229 -3.96 -0.55 24.07
N ASN A 230 -4.31 -1.83 23.91
CA ASN A 230 -5.13 -2.60 24.83
C ASN A 230 -4.33 -3.60 25.70
N LEU A 231 -3.00 -3.53 25.74
CA LEU A 231 -2.17 -4.51 26.44
C LEU A 231 -2.32 -4.51 27.97
N THR A 232 -2.63 -3.36 28.58
CA THR A 232 -2.83 -3.25 30.03
C THR A 232 -4.11 -2.47 30.34
N TRP A 233 -4.17 -1.22 29.90
CA TRP A 233 -5.35 -0.36 29.94
C TRP A 233 -5.48 0.34 28.58
N PRO A 234 -6.68 0.43 27.99
CA PRO A 234 -6.90 1.10 26.71
C PRO A 234 -6.29 2.50 26.74
N SER A 235 -5.18 2.67 26.05
CA SER A 235 -4.42 3.91 26.02
C SER A 235 -4.46 4.47 24.61
N PHE A 236 -4.98 5.69 24.48
CA PHE A 236 -4.88 6.44 23.24
C PHE A 236 -3.43 6.89 23.05
N ILE A 237 -2.79 6.34 22.02
CA ILE A 237 -1.39 6.61 21.69
C ILE A 237 -1.35 7.48 20.44
N VAL A 238 -0.60 8.56 20.53
CA VAL A 238 -0.17 9.36 19.38
C VAL A 238 1.27 8.96 19.04
N ASP A 239 1.44 8.11 18.03
CA ASP A 239 2.73 7.62 17.57
C ASP A 239 3.23 8.46 16.39
N CYS A 240 4.18 9.34 16.68
CA CYS A 240 4.84 10.20 15.72
C CYS A 240 6.26 9.72 15.38
N ARG A 241 6.59 8.44 15.64
CA ARG A 241 7.96 7.95 15.44
C ARG A 241 8.37 7.94 13.99
N GLY A 242 9.58 8.38 13.68
CA GLY A 242 10.12 8.27 12.32
C GLY A 242 9.47 9.20 11.29
N GLU A 243 8.62 10.14 11.72
CA GLU A 243 7.88 11.02 10.82
C GLU A 243 8.73 12.24 10.38
N GLY A 244 9.98 12.34 10.84
CA GLY A 244 10.92 13.39 10.43
C GLY A 244 10.62 14.76 11.05
N LEU A 245 9.98 14.80 12.22
CA LEU A 245 9.53 16.03 12.86
C LEU A 245 10.71 16.91 13.31
N LEU A 246 10.61 18.21 13.03
CA LEU A 246 11.55 19.25 13.51
C LEU A 246 11.08 19.90 14.82
N GLN A 247 9.78 19.79 15.12
CA GLN A 247 9.15 20.31 16.31
C GLN A 247 8.04 19.38 16.79
N MET A 248 7.74 19.41 18.09
CA MET A 248 6.62 18.67 18.66
C MET A 248 5.29 19.22 18.09
N PRO A 249 4.36 18.34 17.65
CA PRO A 249 3.07 18.76 17.11
C PRO A 249 2.16 19.35 18.21
N SER A 250 1.15 20.10 17.79
CA SER A 250 0.09 20.56 18.71
C SER A 250 -0.72 19.36 19.18
N LEU A 251 -1.02 19.29 20.48
CA LEU A 251 -1.75 18.19 21.08
C LEU A 251 -3.03 18.71 21.74
N SER A 252 -4.14 18.00 21.54
CA SER A 252 -5.37 18.27 22.28
C SER A 252 -5.20 17.92 23.77
N SER A 253 -6.11 18.39 24.63
CA SER A 253 -6.10 18.12 26.07
C SER A 253 -6.36 16.64 26.44
N ARG A 254 -6.85 15.83 25.50
CA ARG A 254 -7.17 14.40 25.70
C ARG A 254 -5.97 13.47 25.52
N VAL A 255 -4.95 13.92 24.81
CA VAL A 255 -3.73 13.13 24.57
C VAL A 255 -2.98 12.92 25.89
N THR A 256 -2.71 11.68 26.27
CA THR A 256 -1.93 11.34 27.48
C THR A 256 -0.66 10.56 27.20
N TYR A 257 -0.45 10.13 25.96
CA TYR A 257 0.74 9.40 25.56
C TYR A 257 1.15 9.80 24.15
N VAL A 258 2.42 10.20 23.98
CA VAL A 258 2.98 10.56 22.69
C VAL A 258 4.36 9.96 22.53
N ASP A 259 4.58 9.32 21.39
CA ASP A 259 5.86 8.76 21.01
C ASP A 259 6.49 9.61 19.90
N LEU A 260 7.56 10.33 20.23
CA LEU A 260 8.29 11.22 19.32
C LEU A 260 9.69 10.68 19.01
N ARG A 261 9.95 9.39 19.26
CA ARG A 261 11.28 8.81 19.01
C ARG A 261 11.66 8.82 17.54
N ASN A 262 12.95 8.80 17.25
CA ASN A 262 13.45 8.70 15.87
C ASN A 262 12.94 9.84 14.98
N ASN A 263 13.03 11.07 15.46
CA ASN A 263 12.69 12.28 14.71
C ASN A 263 13.92 13.20 14.61
N ASN A 264 13.72 14.41 14.12
CA ASN A 264 14.78 15.41 13.95
C ASN A 264 14.61 16.58 14.96
N LEU A 265 14.10 16.28 16.17
CA LEU A 265 13.92 17.26 17.23
C LEU A 265 15.27 17.61 17.83
N THR A 266 15.59 18.91 17.91
CA THR A 266 16.83 19.37 18.55
C THR A 266 16.59 19.92 19.95
N ALA A 267 15.35 20.29 20.28
CA ALA A 267 14.96 20.87 21.57
C ALA A 267 13.45 20.80 21.80
N LEU A 268 13.06 20.73 23.07
CA LEU A 268 11.72 21.15 23.51
C LEU A 268 11.82 22.57 24.07
N SER A 269 10.79 23.39 23.85
CA SER A 269 10.80 24.80 24.24
C SER A 269 9.61 25.15 25.12
N GLN A 270 9.63 26.34 25.71
CA GLN A 270 8.51 26.87 26.49
C GLN A 270 7.18 26.90 25.74
N LYS A 271 7.20 26.90 24.40
CA LYS A 271 5.98 26.78 23.58
C LYS A 271 5.23 25.47 23.83
N ASN A 272 5.93 24.42 24.27
CA ASN A 272 5.36 23.12 24.56
C ASN A 272 4.85 23.01 26.01
N ARG A 273 5.14 24.00 26.87
CA ARG A 273 4.82 23.98 28.30
C ARG A 273 3.34 23.69 28.56
N SER A 274 2.43 24.40 27.88
CA SER A 274 0.98 24.20 28.04
C SER A 274 0.49 22.81 27.62
N SER A 275 1.22 22.14 26.73
CA SER A 275 0.91 20.78 26.28
C SER A 275 1.42 19.72 27.25
N ILE A 276 2.46 20.01 28.03
CA ILE A 276 3.18 19.05 28.87
C ILE A 276 2.87 19.23 30.36
N GLU A 277 2.95 20.46 30.87
CA GLU A 277 2.77 20.74 32.29
C GLU A 277 1.32 20.56 32.75
N ASN A 278 1.16 20.09 33.99
CA ASN A 278 -0.12 19.86 34.66
C ASN A 278 -1.05 18.87 33.93
N ARG A 279 -0.46 17.98 33.15
CA ARG A 279 -1.15 16.89 32.46
C ARG A 279 -0.47 15.57 32.82
N SER A 280 -1.24 14.49 32.89
CA SER A 280 -0.69 13.12 32.99
C SER A 280 -0.13 12.64 31.63
N LEU A 281 0.63 13.50 30.95
CA LEU A 281 1.22 13.23 29.65
C LEU A 281 2.49 12.40 29.81
N LYS A 282 2.61 11.36 28.99
CA LYS A 282 3.81 10.54 28.87
C LYS A 282 4.43 10.77 27.49
N LEU A 283 5.71 11.16 27.47
CA LEU A 283 6.48 11.43 26.27
C LEU A 283 7.62 10.41 26.14
N HIS A 284 7.84 9.95 24.91
CA HIS A 284 9.06 9.26 24.51
C HIS A 284 9.84 10.11 23.50
N LEU A 285 11.13 10.32 23.77
CA LEU A 285 11.95 11.34 23.09
C LEU A 285 13.31 10.82 22.61
N LEU A 286 13.63 9.55 22.83
CA LEU A 286 14.86 8.93 22.34
C LEU A 286 15.08 9.08 20.84
N ASP A 287 16.34 8.87 20.42
CA ASP A 287 16.73 8.85 19.00
C ASP A 287 16.40 10.15 18.26
N ASN A 288 16.61 11.29 18.92
CA ASN A 288 16.51 12.62 18.33
C ASN A 288 17.86 13.36 18.49
N PRO A 289 18.23 14.26 17.56
CA PRO A 289 19.50 14.98 17.60
C PRO A 289 19.48 16.16 18.60
N TRP A 290 19.33 15.86 19.89
CA TRP A 290 19.21 16.86 20.95
C TRP A 290 20.46 17.75 21.01
N SER A 291 20.25 19.07 20.90
CA SER A 291 21.31 20.07 21.00
C SER A 291 21.58 20.40 22.47
N CYS A 292 22.83 20.20 22.90
CA CYS A 292 23.26 20.43 24.27
C CYS A 292 24.44 21.40 24.32
N SER A 293 24.30 22.54 23.64
CA SER A 293 25.30 23.61 23.65
C SER A 293 24.96 24.67 24.72
N CYS A 294 25.89 25.60 24.97
CA CYS A 294 25.61 26.72 25.88
C CYS A 294 24.40 27.55 25.41
N ASN A 295 24.23 27.71 24.09
CA ASN A 295 23.11 28.42 23.49
C ASN A 295 21.76 27.73 23.72
N ASP A 296 21.76 26.46 24.13
CA ASP A 296 20.54 25.67 24.35
C ASP A 296 20.24 25.43 25.84
N ILE A 297 20.99 26.05 26.76
CA ILE A 297 20.88 25.74 28.18
C ILE A 297 19.48 25.96 28.75
N GLU A 298 18.75 26.98 28.28
CA GLU A 298 17.35 27.21 28.66
C GLU A 298 16.42 26.07 28.24
N LYS A 299 16.63 25.50 27.04
CA LYS A 299 15.85 24.37 26.51
C LYS A 299 16.16 23.10 27.30
N ILE A 300 17.43 22.89 27.65
CA ILE A 300 17.87 21.76 28.50
C ILE A 300 17.25 21.87 29.89
N ASN A 301 17.30 23.05 30.51
CA ASN A 301 16.68 23.32 31.81
C ASN A 301 15.17 23.12 31.75
N PHE A 302 14.52 23.53 30.66
CA PHE A 302 13.11 23.23 30.43
C PHE A 302 12.84 21.72 30.38
N MET A 303 13.59 20.95 29.57
CA MET A 303 13.43 19.49 29.50
C MET A 303 13.64 18.81 30.86
N LYS A 304 14.61 19.27 31.66
CA LYS A 304 14.81 18.82 33.04
C LYS A 304 13.61 19.13 33.93
N SER A 305 13.02 20.31 33.80
CA SER A 305 11.85 20.73 34.59
C SER A 305 10.60 19.87 34.32
N VAL A 306 10.48 19.30 33.11
CA VAL A 306 9.37 18.42 32.71
C VAL A 306 9.74 16.94 32.66
N SER A 307 10.88 16.56 33.26
CA SER A 307 11.45 15.20 33.19
C SER A 307 10.49 14.11 33.70
N SER A 308 9.60 14.42 34.65
CA SER A 308 8.60 13.47 35.15
C SER A 308 7.57 13.04 34.10
N SER A 309 7.37 13.84 33.05
CA SER A 309 6.49 13.52 31.93
C SER A 309 7.22 12.79 30.79
N ILE A 310 8.55 12.71 30.85
CA ILE A 310 9.39 12.09 29.82
C ILE A 310 9.81 10.71 30.34
N VAL A 311 9.26 9.66 29.74
CA VAL A 311 9.41 8.28 30.22
C VAL A 311 10.85 7.78 30.09
N ASP A 312 11.55 8.21 29.04
CA ASP A 312 12.90 7.78 28.67
C ASP A 312 13.98 8.84 28.96
N PHE A 313 13.69 9.76 29.89
CA PHE A 313 14.53 10.94 30.16
C PHE A 313 15.99 10.59 30.49
N THR A 314 16.23 9.54 31.26
CA THR A 314 17.55 9.13 31.75
C THR A 314 18.45 8.53 30.67
N GLU A 315 17.86 8.12 29.56
CA GLU A 315 18.55 7.53 28.41
C GLU A 315 18.79 8.55 27.29
N ILE A 316 18.15 9.72 27.33
CA ILE A 316 18.31 10.76 26.31
C ILE A 316 19.78 11.20 26.23
N LYS A 317 20.30 11.16 25.00
CA LYS A 317 21.64 11.61 24.65
C LYS A 317 21.58 12.86 23.78
N CYS A 318 22.52 13.74 24.02
CA CYS A 318 22.86 14.87 23.18
C CYS A 318 23.53 14.38 21.89
N SER A 319 23.55 15.22 20.85
CA SER A 319 24.20 14.90 19.56
C SER A 319 25.71 14.61 19.69
N ASN A 320 26.36 15.07 20.76
CA ASN A 320 27.76 14.76 21.09
C ASN A 320 27.94 13.41 21.83
N GLY A 321 26.86 12.68 22.10
CA GLY A 321 26.85 11.38 22.78
C GLY A 321 26.71 11.44 24.31
N GLU A 322 26.82 12.61 24.92
CA GLU A 322 26.67 12.79 26.36
C GLU A 322 25.20 12.64 26.79
N LYS A 323 24.95 12.19 28.03
CA LYS A 323 23.58 12.12 28.55
C LYS A 323 23.07 13.53 28.86
N LEU A 324 21.85 13.84 28.45
CA LEU A 324 21.24 15.16 28.70
C LEU A 324 21.12 15.45 30.20
N VAL A 325 20.83 14.42 31.00
CA VAL A 325 20.74 14.54 32.47
C VAL A 325 22.06 14.95 33.12
N SER A 326 23.21 14.61 32.53
CA SER A 326 24.53 14.97 33.07
C SER A 326 25.03 16.36 32.67
N ILE A 327 24.33 17.05 31.74
CA ILE A 327 24.75 18.37 31.27
C ILE A 327 24.65 19.38 32.41
N ASN A 328 25.75 20.05 32.76
CA ASN A 328 25.79 21.08 33.79
C ASN A 328 26.06 22.45 33.14
N GLN A 329 25.23 23.44 33.46
CA GLN A 329 25.37 24.81 32.95
C GLN A 329 26.76 25.38 33.19
N HIS A 330 27.35 25.18 34.37
CA HIS A 330 28.68 25.72 34.68
C HIS A 330 29.81 25.08 33.87
N ILE A 331 29.59 23.89 33.32
CA ILE A 331 30.57 23.16 32.51
C ILE A 331 30.43 23.56 31.04
N VAL A 332 29.19 23.63 30.54
CA VAL A 332 28.91 23.90 29.12
C VAL A 332 28.91 25.40 28.80
N CYS A 333 28.63 26.25 29.79
CA CYS A 333 28.73 27.70 29.73
C CYS A 333 29.72 28.21 30.79
N PRO A 334 31.04 28.03 30.59
CA PRO A 334 32.03 28.69 31.45
C PRO A 334 31.80 30.20 31.38
N SER A 335 31.69 30.84 32.54
CA SER A 335 31.68 32.29 32.62
C SER A 335 33.14 32.75 32.51
N ASP A 336 33.46 33.56 31.49
CA ASP A 336 34.74 34.28 31.43
C ASP A 336 34.83 35.35 32.53
#